data_AF-A0A1A5DAR7-F1
#
_entry.id   AF-A0A1A5DAR7-F1
#
_cell.length_a   1.000
_cell.length_b   1.000
_cell.length_c   1.000
_cell.angle_alpha   90.00
_cell.angle_beta   90.00
_cell.angle_gamma   90.00
#
_symmetry.space_group_name_H-M   'P 1'
#
loop_
_entity.id
_entity.type
_entity.pdbx_description
1 polymer ?
#
loop_
_entity_poly.entity_id
_entity_poly.type
_entity_poly.pdbx_seq_one_letter_code
_entity_poly.pdbx_strand_id
1 'polypeptide(L)'
;MKAWRALLLLSIFLLGGCLVTFKEPIPAKEAAPKQLLGQWSRIDEYGEEQFLEISRTGEGLYRAFSYYDDSGNTDSAEDLPFTVVHHGQRWYLSVELPKSQGGNYVLAGFEITDKDELVVYSLDVEQILQAMAKGTLQGQKVDSEQGAGALVASPLGDVLAYLDEPANAEVFNEALRFQRVTPGERP
;
A
#
# COMPACT_ATOMS: atom_id res chain seq x y z
N MET A 1 29.22 -8.54 14.43
CA MET A 1 27.86 -7.95 14.37
C MET A 1 27.38 -7.56 12.95
N LYS A 2 28.02 -8.00 11.85
CA LYS A 2 27.56 -7.71 10.47
C LYS A 2 26.88 -8.90 9.77
N ALA A 3 27.29 -10.13 10.07
CA ALA A 3 26.72 -11.33 9.44
C ALA A 3 25.27 -11.63 9.87
N TRP A 4 24.91 -11.29 11.12
CA TRP A 4 23.54 -11.47 11.62
C TRP A 4 22.54 -10.55 10.91
N ARG A 5 22.94 -9.30 10.59
CA ARG A 5 22.08 -8.35 9.85
C ARG A 5 21.87 -8.80 8.40
N ALA A 6 22.87 -9.42 7.77
CA ALA A 6 22.73 -10.02 6.44
C ALA A 6 21.80 -11.25 6.44
N LEU A 7 21.84 -12.07 7.50
CA LEU A 7 20.90 -13.19 7.69
C LEU A 7 19.46 -12.72 7.97
N LEU A 8 19.29 -11.59 8.66
CA LEU A 8 17.96 -10.99 8.89
C LEU A 8 17.35 -10.36 7.63
N LEU A 9 18.17 -9.66 6.82
CA LEU A 9 17.74 -9.17 5.51
C LEU A 9 17.35 -10.34 4.60
N LEU A 10 18.07 -11.47 4.66
CA LEU A 10 17.71 -12.69 3.93
C LEU A 10 16.38 -13.29 4.41
N SER A 11 16.07 -13.25 5.71
CA SER A 11 14.77 -13.72 6.23
C SER A 11 13.60 -12.81 5.90
N ILE A 12 13.82 -11.49 5.76
CA ILE A 12 12.79 -10.55 5.30
C ILE A 12 12.55 -10.69 3.80
N PHE A 13 13.59 -10.96 3.01
CA PHE A 13 13.44 -11.35 1.60
C PHE A 13 12.72 -12.70 1.40
N LEU A 14 12.74 -13.57 2.41
CA LEU A 14 12.04 -14.87 2.41
C LEU A 14 10.61 -14.81 2.98
N LEU A 15 10.21 -13.69 3.62
CA LEU A 15 8.91 -13.53 4.29
C LEU A 15 8.10 -12.31 3.79
N GLY A 16 8.71 -11.41 3.01
CA GLY A 16 8.02 -10.30 2.34
C GLY A 16 7.52 -10.76 0.98
N GLY A 17 6.26 -11.21 0.92
CA GLY A 17 5.64 -11.68 -0.30
C GLY A 17 5.75 -10.69 -1.46
N CYS A 18 6.09 -11.22 -2.64
CA CYS A 18 5.11 -11.33 -3.71
C CYS A 18 4.16 -10.14 -3.82
N LEU A 19 4.34 -9.26 -4.80
CA LEU A 19 3.44 -8.11 -4.95
C LEU A 19 2.21 -8.49 -5.79
N VAL A 20 1.02 -8.03 -5.37
CA VAL A 20 -0.13 -7.97 -6.27
C VAL A 20 -0.05 -6.67 -7.04
N THR A 21 0.05 -6.78 -8.36
CA THR A 21 0.10 -5.65 -9.28
C THR A 21 -1.08 -5.67 -10.24
N PHE A 22 -1.47 -4.51 -10.71
CA PHE A 22 -2.64 -4.29 -11.54
C PHE A 22 -2.22 -3.57 -12.82
N LYS A 23 -2.81 -3.96 -13.95
CA LYS A 23 -2.58 -3.28 -15.23
C LYS A 23 -3.28 -1.92 -15.30
N GLU A 24 -4.44 -1.80 -14.68
CA GLU A 24 -5.23 -0.57 -14.68
C GLU A 24 -5.04 0.21 -13.38
N PRO A 25 -4.79 1.53 -13.45
CA PRO A 25 -4.75 2.38 -12.27
C PRO A 25 -6.16 2.72 -11.79
N ILE A 26 -6.28 3.13 -10.53
CA ILE A 26 -7.42 3.92 -10.09
C ILE A 26 -7.33 5.30 -10.75
N PRO A 27 -8.35 5.77 -11.49
CA PRO A 27 -8.31 7.07 -12.14
C PRO A 27 -8.41 8.21 -11.12
N ALA A 28 -7.73 9.33 -11.38
CA ALA A 28 -7.77 10.54 -10.56
C ALA A 28 -9.12 11.29 -10.68
N LYS A 29 -10.21 10.68 -10.21
CA LYS A 29 -11.58 11.22 -10.31
C LYS A 29 -12.17 11.57 -8.96
N GLU A 30 -11.79 10.86 -7.91
CA GLU A 30 -12.40 10.99 -6.60
C GLU A 30 -11.51 11.77 -5.63
N ALA A 31 -12.16 12.50 -4.74
CA ALA A 31 -11.47 13.22 -3.68
C ALA A 31 -11.38 12.35 -2.43
N ALA A 32 -10.14 12.10 -1.98
CA ALA A 32 -9.86 11.49 -0.69
C ALA A 32 -10.56 12.21 0.47
N PRO A 33 -10.87 11.48 1.56
CA PRO A 33 -11.42 12.08 2.76
C PRO A 33 -10.43 13.12 3.30
N LYS A 34 -10.92 14.28 3.73
CA LYS A 34 -10.07 15.40 4.19
C LYS A 34 -9.14 14.99 5.33
N GLN A 35 -9.60 14.07 6.16
CA GLN A 35 -8.89 13.49 7.29
C GLN A 35 -7.60 12.79 6.86
N LEU A 36 -7.52 12.26 5.63
CA LEU A 36 -6.31 11.59 5.11
C LEU A 36 -5.11 12.54 5.05
N LEU A 37 -5.37 13.83 4.83
CA LEU A 37 -4.33 14.83 4.64
C LEU A 37 -3.68 15.22 5.96
N GLY A 38 -2.37 15.43 5.91
CA GLY A 38 -1.56 15.83 7.04
C GLY A 38 -0.43 14.83 7.32
N GLN A 39 0.11 14.92 8.53
CA GLN A 39 1.25 14.13 8.97
C GLN A 39 0.77 13.00 9.89
N TRP A 40 1.35 11.83 9.66
CA TRP A 40 1.12 10.60 10.38
C TRP A 40 2.46 10.07 10.88
N SER A 41 2.48 9.33 11.98
CA SER A 41 3.69 8.66 12.48
C SER A 41 3.40 7.25 12.96
N ARG A 42 4.44 6.41 12.94
CA ARG A 42 4.42 5.08 13.55
C ARG A 42 5.79 4.74 14.09
N ILE A 43 5.83 3.77 14.99
CA ILE A 43 7.06 3.05 15.32
C ILE A 43 7.10 1.83 14.40
N ASP A 44 8.15 1.72 13.60
CA ASP A 44 8.31 0.61 12.67
C ASP A 44 8.76 -0.69 13.39
N GLU A 45 8.96 -1.74 12.60
CA GLU A 45 9.30 -3.08 13.10
C GLU A 45 10.66 -3.13 13.81
N TYR A 46 11.48 -2.08 13.66
CA TYR A 46 12.81 -1.93 14.27
C TYR A 46 12.82 -0.97 15.46
N GLY A 47 11.68 -0.37 15.80
CA GLY A 47 11.59 0.62 16.87
C GLY A 47 11.95 2.04 16.43
N GLU A 48 12.07 2.30 15.13
CA GLU A 48 12.40 3.61 14.58
C GLU A 48 11.11 4.40 14.30
N GLU A 49 11.13 5.71 14.58
CA GLU A 49 9.98 6.57 14.29
C GLU A 49 9.96 6.94 12.81
N GLN A 50 8.91 6.49 12.13
CA GLN A 50 8.63 6.77 10.74
C GLN A 50 7.49 7.77 10.63
N PHE A 51 7.68 8.80 9.82
CA PHE A 51 6.67 9.78 9.47
C PHE A 51 6.17 9.59 8.05
N LEU A 52 4.90 9.92 7.84
CA LEU A 52 4.23 9.92 6.55
C LEU A 52 3.46 11.23 6.39
N GLU A 53 3.86 12.06 5.43
CA GLU A 53 3.14 13.27 5.06
C GLU A 53 2.30 13.03 3.80
N ILE A 54 0.98 13.21 3.94
CA ILE A 54 0.04 13.09 2.82
C ILE A 54 -0.49 14.47 2.45
N SER A 55 -0.28 14.85 1.19
CA SER A 55 -0.70 16.13 0.63
C SER A 55 -1.43 15.96 -0.70
N ARG A 56 -2.29 16.91 -1.02
CA ARG A 56 -2.98 16.97 -2.32
C ARG A 56 -2.12 17.73 -3.31
N THR A 57 -1.82 17.13 -4.47
CA THR A 57 -1.01 17.73 -5.53
C THR A 57 -1.84 18.18 -6.73
N GLY A 58 -3.06 17.68 -6.88
CA GLY A 58 -3.97 18.06 -7.95
C GLY A 58 -5.41 17.60 -7.71
N GLU A 59 -6.23 17.68 -8.74
CA GLU A 59 -7.58 17.12 -8.69
C GLU A 59 -7.52 15.59 -8.71
N GLY A 60 -7.97 14.94 -7.63
CA GLY A 60 -7.89 13.49 -7.47
C GLY A 60 -6.46 12.91 -7.37
N LEU A 61 -5.44 13.77 -7.24
CA LEU A 61 -4.03 13.40 -7.17
C LEU A 61 -3.44 13.79 -5.81
N TYR A 62 -2.74 12.83 -5.22
CA TYR A 62 -2.15 12.93 -3.90
C TYR A 62 -0.69 12.50 -3.95
N ARG A 63 0.04 12.91 -2.91
CA ARG A 63 1.43 12.53 -2.68
C ARG A 63 1.58 12.04 -1.25
N ALA A 64 2.21 10.89 -1.10
CA ALA A 64 2.72 10.38 0.16
C ALA A 64 4.23 10.59 0.20
N PHE A 65 4.72 11.24 1.25
CA PHE A 65 6.14 11.44 1.49
C PHE A 65 6.51 10.77 2.82
N SER A 66 7.20 9.64 2.75
CA SER A 66 7.62 8.85 3.93
C SER A 66 9.06 9.20 4.31
N TYR A 67 9.37 9.40 5.59
CA TYR A 67 10.73 9.70 6.07
C TYR A 67 10.93 9.27 7.54
N TYR A 68 12.17 9.28 8.02
CA TYR A 68 12.55 8.96 9.40
C TYR A 68 13.22 10.19 10.05
N ASP A 69 13.02 10.40 11.36
CA ASP A 69 13.47 11.63 12.07
C ASP A 69 15.01 11.79 12.15
N ASP A 70 15.76 10.69 12.11
CA ASP A 70 17.03 10.64 12.84
C ASP A 70 18.28 11.19 12.13
N SER A 71 18.20 12.03 11.08
CA SER A 71 19.43 12.64 10.52
C SER A 71 19.32 13.82 9.53
N GLY A 72 18.13 14.29 9.16
CA GLY A 72 18.04 15.20 8.00
C GLY A 72 18.53 14.55 6.68
N ASN A 73 18.64 13.22 6.67
CA ASN A 73 18.93 12.42 5.49
C ASN A 73 17.61 12.02 4.83
N THR A 74 17.19 12.80 3.84
CA THR A 74 16.02 12.49 3.02
C THR A 74 16.31 11.45 1.93
N ASP A 75 17.49 10.81 1.93
CA ASP A 75 17.83 9.79 0.92
C ASP A 75 16.94 8.53 1.01
N SER A 76 16.29 8.29 2.15
CA SER A 76 15.26 7.24 2.31
C SER A 76 13.84 7.75 2.05
N ALA A 77 13.69 9.02 1.64
CA ALA A 77 12.38 9.60 1.48
C ALA A 77 11.74 9.16 0.16
N GLU A 78 10.64 8.42 0.27
CA GLU A 78 9.89 7.97 -0.90
C GLU A 78 8.79 8.99 -1.21
N ASP A 79 8.89 9.63 -2.38
CA ASP A 79 7.84 10.48 -2.96
C ASP A 79 6.94 9.59 -3.86
N LEU A 80 5.77 9.24 -3.33
CA LEU A 80 4.85 8.31 -3.97
C LEU A 80 3.57 9.06 -4.39
N PRO A 81 3.41 9.35 -5.69
CA PRO A 81 2.13 9.85 -6.20
C PRO A 81 1.09 8.73 -6.18
N PHE A 82 -0.12 9.07 -5.76
CA PHE A 82 -1.23 8.11 -5.71
C PHE A 82 -2.58 8.75 -6.00
N THR A 83 -3.52 7.91 -6.43
CA THR A 83 -4.94 8.22 -6.61
C THR A 83 -5.77 7.41 -5.63
N VAL A 84 -7.03 7.80 -5.43
CA VAL A 84 -7.97 7.07 -4.57
C VAL A 84 -9.33 6.89 -5.21
N VAL A 85 -10.07 5.90 -4.70
CA VAL A 85 -11.49 5.70 -4.98
C VAL A 85 -12.17 5.14 -3.73
N HIS A 86 -13.40 5.54 -3.46
CA HIS A 86 -14.25 4.94 -2.46
C HIS A 86 -15.22 3.98 -3.14
N HIS A 87 -15.21 2.72 -2.71
CA HIS A 87 -16.12 1.72 -3.24
C HIS A 87 -16.56 0.79 -2.11
N GLY A 88 -17.85 0.48 -2.06
CA GLY A 88 -18.43 -0.28 -0.95
C GLY A 88 -18.23 0.42 0.39
N GLN A 89 -17.46 -0.22 1.27
CA GLN A 89 -17.18 0.26 2.64
C GLN A 89 -15.73 0.72 2.84
N ARG A 90 -14.89 0.66 1.82
CA ARG A 90 -13.45 0.87 1.95
C ARG A 90 -12.94 1.91 0.95
N TRP A 91 -11.92 2.64 1.37
CA TRP A 91 -11.14 3.44 0.45
C TRP A 91 -10.02 2.61 -0.16
N TYR A 92 -9.79 2.79 -1.44
CA TYR A 92 -8.69 2.17 -2.17
C TYR A 92 -7.74 3.25 -2.66
N LEU A 93 -6.45 2.95 -2.65
CA LEU A 93 -5.40 3.77 -3.25
C LEU A 93 -4.69 3.01 -4.35
N SER A 94 -4.17 3.74 -5.34
CA SER A 94 -3.34 3.18 -6.43
C SER A 94 -2.04 3.97 -6.55
N VAL A 95 -0.92 3.25 -6.54
CA VAL A 95 0.43 3.80 -6.72
C VAL A 95 1.04 3.22 -8.00
N GLU A 96 1.65 4.06 -8.83
CA GLU A 96 2.39 3.60 -10.01
C GLU A 96 3.79 3.11 -9.60
N LEU A 97 4.16 1.90 -10.02
CA LEU A 97 5.51 1.39 -9.82
C LEU A 97 6.46 1.93 -10.90
N PRO A 98 7.76 2.10 -10.57
CA PRO A 98 8.76 2.47 -11.57
C PRO A 98 8.75 1.52 -12.79
N LYS A 99 9.03 2.05 -13.99
CA LYS A 99 9.10 1.23 -15.21
C LYS A 99 10.10 0.07 -15.13
N SER A 100 11.16 0.24 -14.35
CA SER A 100 12.13 -0.83 -14.05
C SER A 100 11.51 -2.02 -13.31
N GLN A 101 10.38 -1.80 -12.64
CA GLN A 101 9.58 -2.81 -11.93
C GLN A 101 8.32 -3.21 -12.71
N GLY A 102 8.26 -2.89 -14.02
CA GLY A 102 7.18 -3.30 -14.92
C GLY A 102 6.11 -2.25 -15.19
N GLY A 103 6.12 -1.09 -14.52
CA GLY A 103 5.19 0.02 -14.79
C GLY A 103 3.72 -0.31 -14.53
N ASN A 104 3.47 -1.32 -13.68
CA ASN A 104 2.14 -1.68 -13.21
C ASN A 104 1.79 -0.87 -11.94
N TYR A 105 0.58 -1.08 -11.43
CA TYR A 105 0.07 -0.37 -10.27
C TYR A 105 -0.06 -1.27 -9.05
N VAL A 106 0.20 -0.74 -7.86
CA VAL A 106 -0.16 -1.37 -6.59
C VAL A 106 -1.47 -0.78 -6.14
N LEU A 107 -2.42 -1.66 -5.79
CA LEU A 107 -3.64 -1.25 -5.09
C LEU A 107 -3.57 -1.70 -3.64
N ALA A 108 -3.99 -0.81 -2.75
CA ALA A 108 -4.13 -1.09 -1.32
C ALA A 108 -5.45 -0.52 -0.81
N GLY A 109 -5.99 -1.15 0.23
CA GLY A 109 -7.10 -0.58 0.98
C GLY A 109 -6.58 0.37 2.05
N PHE A 110 -7.38 1.35 2.46
CA PHE A 110 -7.11 2.10 3.67
C PHE A 110 -8.40 2.51 4.38
N GLU A 111 -8.27 2.83 5.66
CA GLU A 111 -9.32 3.49 6.42
C GLU A 111 -8.71 4.46 7.44
N ILE A 112 -9.51 5.41 7.88
CA ILE A 112 -9.19 6.30 8.99
C ILE A 112 -10.15 5.94 10.11
N THR A 113 -9.62 5.45 11.23
CA THR A 113 -10.43 4.97 12.34
C THR A 113 -11.00 6.14 13.16
N ASP A 114 -11.99 5.84 13.99
CA ASP A 114 -12.56 6.81 14.95
C ASP A 114 -11.55 7.34 15.98
N LYS A 115 -10.34 6.76 16.04
CA LYS A 115 -9.23 7.17 16.90
C LYS A 115 -8.19 8.04 16.17
N ASP A 116 -8.51 8.53 14.98
CA ASP A 116 -7.57 9.25 14.11
C ASP A 116 -6.30 8.41 13.81
N GLU A 117 -6.49 7.12 13.53
CA GLU A 117 -5.43 6.24 13.02
C GLU A 117 -5.63 5.99 11.54
N LEU A 118 -4.55 6.04 10.77
CA LEU A 118 -4.53 5.61 9.37
C LEU A 118 -4.11 4.14 9.32
N VAL A 119 -4.99 3.27 8.84
CA VAL A 119 -4.71 1.85 8.64
C VAL A 119 -4.64 1.57 7.15
N VAL A 120 -3.54 0.96 6.70
CA VAL A 120 -3.32 0.56 5.31
C VAL A 120 -3.35 -0.96 5.23
N TYR A 121 -4.10 -1.48 4.27
CA TYR A 121 -4.30 -2.90 4.02
C TYR A 121 -3.65 -3.29 2.70
N SER A 122 -2.75 -4.27 2.74
CA SER A 122 -2.24 -4.92 1.53
C SER A 122 -3.18 -6.05 1.10
N LEU A 123 -3.01 -6.51 -0.14
CA LEU A 123 -3.75 -7.63 -0.69
C LEU A 123 -2.94 -8.92 -0.54
N ASP A 124 -3.61 -9.96 -0.03
CA ASP A 124 -3.04 -11.29 0.07
C ASP A 124 -2.88 -11.92 -1.32
N VAL A 125 -1.65 -12.29 -1.63
CA VAL A 125 -1.30 -12.78 -2.97
C VAL A 125 -1.87 -14.17 -3.21
N GLU A 126 -1.86 -15.03 -2.20
CA GLU A 126 -2.37 -16.38 -2.35
C GLU A 126 -3.87 -16.34 -2.61
N GLN A 127 -4.61 -15.50 -1.88
CA GLN A 127 -6.04 -15.30 -2.10
C GLN A 127 -6.33 -14.74 -3.49
N ILE A 128 -5.54 -13.79 -3.98
CA ILE A 128 -5.68 -13.26 -5.34
C ILE A 128 -5.36 -14.32 -6.40
N LEU A 129 -4.29 -15.11 -6.23
CA LEU A 129 -3.95 -16.20 -7.14
C LEU A 129 -5.02 -17.29 -7.15
N GLN A 130 -5.64 -17.59 -6.00
CA GLN A 130 -6.78 -18.50 -5.92
C GLN A 130 -8.01 -17.96 -6.65
N ALA A 131 -8.31 -16.66 -6.50
CA ALA A 131 -9.38 -16.02 -7.25
C ALA A 131 -9.14 -16.10 -8.77
N MET A 132 -7.88 -15.98 -9.20
CA MET A 132 -7.50 -16.19 -10.60
C MET A 132 -7.68 -17.65 -11.04
N ALA A 133 -7.24 -18.61 -10.23
CA ALA A 133 -7.38 -20.03 -10.52
C ALA A 133 -8.85 -20.46 -10.63
N LYS A 134 -9.76 -19.81 -9.88
CA LYS A 134 -11.21 -20.01 -9.94
C LYS A 134 -11.88 -19.26 -11.11
N GLY A 135 -11.14 -18.42 -11.84
CA GLY A 135 -11.65 -17.59 -12.93
C GLY A 135 -12.46 -16.36 -12.50
N THR A 136 -12.48 -16.04 -11.20
CA THR A 136 -13.15 -14.85 -10.66
C THR A 136 -12.40 -13.57 -11.06
N LEU A 137 -11.07 -13.63 -11.06
CA LEU A 137 -10.21 -12.57 -11.58
C LEU A 137 -9.40 -13.10 -12.78
N GLN A 138 -9.19 -12.25 -13.77
CA GLN A 138 -8.23 -12.48 -14.85
C GLN A 138 -6.86 -11.93 -14.47
N GLY A 139 -5.82 -12.66 -14.84
CA GLY A 139 -4.44 -12.29 -14.56
C GLY A 139 -3.47 -13.44 -14.78
N GLN A 140 -2.27 -13.28 -14.26
CA GLN A 140 -1.24 -14.30 -14.31
C GLN A 140 -0.40 -14.28 -13.02
N LYS A 141 0.08 -15.45 -12.64
CA LYS A 141 1.15 -15.58 -11.65
C LYS A 141 2.43 -15.00 -12.22
N VAL A 142 3.18 -14.26 -11.41
CA VAL A 142 4.49 -13.70 -11.75
C VAL A 142 5.48 -14.14 -10.69
N ASP A 143 6.34 -15.09 -11.03
CA ASP A 143 7.38 -15.56 -10.10
C ASP A 143 8.57 -14.57 -10.13
N SER A 144 9.01 -14.12 -8.96
CA SER A 144 10.22 -13.31 -8.77
C SER A 144 11.19 -14.02 -7.81
N GLU A 145 12.41 -13.48 -7.69
CA GLU A 145 13.39 -13.95 -6.71
C GLU A 145 12.90 -13.81 -5.26
N GLN A 146 11.91 -12.94 -5.00
CA GLN A 146 11.26 -12.75 -3.69
C GLN A 146 10.03 -13.65 -3.50
N GLY A 147 9.60 -14.39 -4.53
CA GLY A 147 8.47 -15.33 -4.48
C GLY A 147 7.42 -15.12 -5.58
N ALA A 148 6.32 -15.88 -5.47
CA ALA A 148 5.18 -15.86 -6.37
C ALA A 148 4.27 -14.62 -6.24
N GLY A 149 4.44 -13.60 -7.07
CA GLY A 149 3.52 -12.46 -7.21
C GLY A 149 2.31 -12.73 -8.12
N ALA A 150 1.42 -11.73 -8.22
CA ALA A 150 0.26 -11.76 -9.10
C ALA A 150 0.18 -10.49 -9.95
N LEU A 151 -0.08 -10.64 -11.24
CA LEU A 151 -0.43 -9.54 -12.14
C LEU A 151 -1.90 -9.68 -12.53
N VAL A 152 -2.74 -8.83 -11.96
CA VAL A 152 -4.17 -8.75 -12.23
C VAL A 152 -4.39 -7.98 -13.53
N ALA A 153 -5.10 -8.60 -14.47
CA ALA A 153 -5.47 -8.04 -15.76
C ALA A 153 -6.99 -7.79 -15.89
N SER A 154 -7.75 -8.03 -14.82
CA SER A 154 -9.18 -7.73 -14.77
C SER A 154 -9.41 -6.21 -14.85
N PRO A 155 -10.50 -5.76 -15.48
CA PRO A 155 -10.93 -4.37 -15.40
C PRO A 155 -11.07 -3.90 -13.95
N LEU A 156 -10.75 -2.63 -13.67
CA LEU A 156 -10.81 -2.09 -12.30
C LEU A 156 -12.17 -2.28 -11.63
N GLY A 157 -13.28 -2.14 -12.37
CA GLY A 157 -14.62 -2.35 -11.84
C GLY A 157 -14.84 -3.76 -11.31
N ASP A 158 -14.34 -4.78 -12.01
CA ASP A 158 -14.44 -6.18 -11.60
C ASP A 158 -13.55 -6.47 -10.38
N VAL A 159 -12.37 -5.84 -10.34
CA VAL A 159 -11.47 -5.90 -9.17
C VAL A 159 -12.14 -5.33 -7.93
N LEU A 160 -12.67 -4.11 -8.01
CA LEU A 160 -13.31 -3.44 -6.86
C LEU A 160 -14.58 -4.20 -6.40
N ALA A 161 -15.36 -4.73 -7.34
CA ALA A 161 -16.52 -5.56 -7.01
C ALA A 161 -16.12 -6.85 -6.29
N TYR A 162 -15.04 -7.51 -6.72
CA TYR A 162 -14.49 -8.68 -6.02
C TYR A 162 -14.02 -8.32 -4.60
N LEU A 163 -13.28 -7.21 -4.47
CA LEU A 163 -12.71 -6.77 -3.20
C LEU A 163 -13.75 -6.34 -2.15
N ASP A 164 -14.91 -5.85 -2.60
CA ASP A 164 -15.99 -5.40 -1.70
C ASP A 164 -16.91 -6.52 -1.21
N GLU A 165 -16.89 -7.69 -1.86
CA GLU A 165 -17.71 -8.81 -1.46
C GLU A 165 -17.30 -9.28 -0.04
N PRO A 166 -18.22 -9.30 0.95
CA PRO A 166 -17.88 -9.71 2.32
C PRO A 166 -17.25 -11.09 2.43
N ALA A 167 -17.56 -12.01 1.49
CA ALA A 167 -16.94 -13.33 1.42
C ALA A 167 -15.43 -13.29 1.11
N ASN A 168 -14.92 -12.18 0.58
CA ASN A 168 -13.52 -11.98 0.23
C ASN A 168 -12.78 -11.08 1.24
N ALA A 169 -13.37 -10.77 2.40
CA ALA A 169 -12.75 -9.88 3.39
C ALA A 169 -11.35 -10.34 3.86
N GLU A 170 -11.09 -11.65 3.83
CA GLU A 170 -9.79 -12.25 4.18
C GLU A 170 -8.68 -11.95 3.15
N VAL A 171 -8.98 -11.31 2.01
CA VAL A 171 -7.95 -10.85 1.07
C VAL A 171 -7.14 -9.67 1.62
N PHE A 172 -7.63 -8.99 2.66
CA PHE A 172 -6.99 -7.81 3.23
C PHE A 172 -6.16 -8.17 4.45
N ASN A 173 -4.87 -7.86 4.40
CA ASN A 173 -3.97 -7.94 5.53
C ASN A 173 -3.61 -6.53 5.99
N GLU A 174 -3.72 -6.25 7.30
CA GLU A 174 -3.20 -4.99 7.85
C GLU A 174 -1.70 -4.94 7.62
N ALA A 175 -1.26 -3.96 6.83
CA ALA A 175 0.13 -3.79 6.44
C ALA A 175 0.80 -2.73 7.30
N LEU A 176 0.12 -1.59 7.51
CA LEU A 176 0.67 -0.46 8.24
C LEU A 176 -0.44 0.20 9.07
N ARG A 177 -0.07 0.70 10.25
CA ARG A 177 -0.90 1.54 11.10
C ARG A 177 -0.11 2.75 11.54
N PHE A 178 -0.65 3.93 11.29
CA PHE A 178 -0.08 5.20 11.72
C PHE A 178 -1.04 5.93 12.65
N GLN A 179 -0.48 6.72 13.56
CA GLN A 179 -1.21 7.66 14.40
C GLN A 179 -1.10 9.07 13.83
N ARG A 180 -2.12 9.89 14.07
CA ARG A 180 -2.10 11.29 13.67
C ARG A 180 -1.05 12.06 14.47
N VAL A 181 -0.18 12.80 13.80
CA VAL A 181 0.72 13.75 14.47
C VAL A 181 -0.05 15.01 14.82
N THR A 182 -0.13 15.37 16.10
CA THR A 182 -0.78 16.62 16.51
C THR A 182 0.20 17.80 16.43
N PRO A 183 -0.25 19.02 16.06
CA PRO A 183 0.58 20.22 16.08
C PRO A 183 1.00 20.56 17.53
N GLY A 184 2.15 20.05 17.95
CA GLY A 184 2.68 20.17 19.32
C GLY A 184 3.64 19.05 19.70
N GLU A 185 3.63 17.94 18.98
CA GLU A 185 4.49 16.76 19.21
C GLU A 185 5.76 16.73 18.34
N ARG A 186 6.14 17.87 17.74
CA ARG A 186 7.47 17.98 17.12
C ARG A 186 8.51 18.18 18.24
N PRO A 187 9.60 17.41 18.29
CA PRO A 187 10.73 17.73 19.16
C PRO A 187 11.34 19.10 18.86
#